data_AF-A0A096XWM7-F1
#
_entry.id   AF-A0A096XWM7-F1
#
_cell.length_a   1.000
_cell.length_b   1.000
_cell.length_c   1.000
_cell.angle_alpha   90.00
_cell.angle_beta   90.00
_cell.angle_gamma   90.00
#
_symmetry.space_group_name_H-M   'P 1'
#
loop_
_entity.id
_entity.type
_entity.pdbx_description
1 polymer ?
#
loop_
_entity_poly.entity_id
_entity_poly.type
_entity_poly.pdbx_seq_one_letter_code
_entity_poly.pdbx_strand_id
1 'polypeptide(L)'
;MVLSAADKTNVKGVFAKIGGQADEYGADALERMFATYPATKTYFPHFDLGKGSAQVKGHGKKVAGALVEAVNHIDDLAGALSKLSDLHAQKLRVDPVNFK
;
A
#
# COMPACT_ATOMS: atom_id res chain seq x y z
N MET A 1 -19.41 6.15 -3.24
CA MET A 1 -19.79 5.40 -2.02
C MET A 1 -18.82 5.82 -0.92
N VAL A 2 -19.32 6.18 0.26
CA VAL A 2 -18.51 6.56 1.43
C VAL A 2 -18.57 5.40 2.43
N LEU A 3 -17.48 5.15 3.17
CA LEU A 3 -17.44 4.11 4.20
C LEU A 3 -18.48 4.41 5.29
N SER A 4 -19.33 3.43 5.59
CA SER A 4 -20.25 3.51 6.73
C SER A 4 -19.50 3.43 8.07
N ALA A 5 -20.18 3.75 9.17
CA ALA A 5 -19.60 3.58 10.51
C ALA A 5 -19.21 2.12 10.79
N ALA A 6 -20.00 1.16 10.28
CA ALA A 6 -19.71 -0.26 10.38
C ALA A 6 -18.45 -0.64 9.59
N ASP A 7 -18.30 -0.14 8.36
CA ASP A 7 -17.11 -0.38 7.54
C ASP A 7 -15.86 0.15 8.23
N LYS A 8 -15.91 1.38 8.77
CA LYS A 8 -14.79 1.99 9.50
C LYS A 8 -14.39 1.15 10.72
N THR A 9 -15.39 0.66 11.46
CA THR A 9 -15.16 -0.22 12.62
C THR A 9 -14.50 -1.53 12.22
N ASN A 10 -14.99 -2.16 11.16
CA ASN A 10 -14.43 -3.41 10.65
C ASN A 10 -12.98 -3.24 10.18
N VAL A 11 -12.68 -2.19 9.41
CA VAL A 11 -11.32 -1.89 8.94
C VAL A 11 -10.37 -1.66 10.11
N LYS A 12 -10.76 -0.84 11.09
CA LYS A 12 -9.95 -0.60 12.30
C LYS A 12 -9.71 -1.90 13.08
N GLY A 13 -10.73 -2.75 13.22
CA GLY A 13 -10.62 -4.04 13.89
C GLY A 13 -9.63 -5.00 13.20
N VAL A 14 -9.62 -5.04 11.87
CA VAL A 14 -8.65 -5.85 11.11
C VAL A 14 -7.23 -5.32 11.28
N PHE A 15 -7.02 -4.00 11.13
CA PHE A 15 -5.70 -3.40 11.28
C PHE A 15 -5.13 -3.53 12.70
N ALA A 16 -5.98 -3.48 13.73
CA ALA A 16 -5.58 -3.77 15.10
C ALA A 16 -5.05 -5.21 15.27
N LYS A 17 -5.62 -6.19 14.55
CA LYS A 17 -5.14 -7.57 14.56
C LYS A 17 -3.86 -7.77 13.76
N ILE A 18 -3.71 -7.05 12.64
CA ILE A 18 -2.47 -7.07 11.84
C ILE A 18 -1.28 -6.60 12.70
N GLY A 19 -1.48 -5.57 13.52
CA GLY A 19 -0.50 -5.11 14.50
C GLY A 19 0.89 -4.88 13.91
N GLY A 20 1.93 -5.39 14.59
CA GLY A 20 3.33 -5.25 14.18
C GLY A 20 3.71 -6.02 12.90
N GLN A 21 2.81 -6.80 12.31
CA GLN A 21 3.08 -7.61 11.11
C GLN A 21 2.78 -6.88 9.80
N ALA A 22 2.26 -5.64 9.86
CA ALA A 22 1.90 -4.86 8.67
C ALA A 22 3.06 -4.76 7.67
N ASP A 23 4.29 -4.57 8.16
CA ASP A 23 5.50 -4.47 7.33
C ASP A 23 5.76 -5.74 6.52
N GLU A 24 5.59 -6.91 7.14
CA GLU A 24 5.79 -8.21 6.50
C GLU A 24 4.71 -8.48 5.45
N TYR A 25 3.45 -8.19 5.79
CA TYR A 25 2.33 -8.34 4.86
C TYR A 25 2.41 -7.37 3.66
N GLY A 26 2.96 -6.17 3.85
CA GLY A 26 3.23 -5.26 2.76
C GLY A 26 4.23 -5.83 1.75
N ALA A 27 5.28 -6.52 2.23
CA ALA A 27 6.24 -7.18 1.35
C ALA A 27 5.62 -8.39 0.62
N ASP A 28 4.87 -9.24 1.33
CA ASP A 28 4.19 -10.40 0.74
C ASP A 28 3.17 -9.97 -0.34
N ALA A 29 2.42 -8.89 -0.10
CA ALA A 29 1.49 -8.34 -1.08
C ALA A 29 2.20 -7.88 -2.37
N LEU A 30 3.36 -7.22 -2.26
CA LEU A 30 4.15 -6.83 -3.43
C LEU A 30 4.74 -8.03 -4.16
N GLU A 31 5.27 -9.02 -3.46
CA GLU A 31 5.77 -10.25 -4.07
C GLU A 31 4.67 -10.98 -4.86
N ARG A 32 3.45 -11.07 -4.28
CA ARG A 32 2.27 -11.62 -4.97
C ARG A 32 1.88 -10.78 -6.19
N MET A 33 1.85 -9.46 -6.08
CA MET A 33 1.54 -8.57 -7.21
C MET A 33 2.52 -8.79 -8.37
N PHE A 34 3.82 -8.84 -8.09
CA PHE A 34 4.83 -9.07 -9.12
C PHE A 34 4.74 -10.46 -9.75
N ALA A 35 4.34 -11.48 -8.99
CA ALA A 35 4.15 -12.83 -9.51
C ALA A 35 2.88 -12.97 -10.37
N THR A 36 1.75 -12.46 -9.88
CA THR A 36 0.42 -12.61 -10.50
C THR A 36 0.19 -11.61 -11.63
N TYR A 37 0.74 -10.40 -11.52
CA TYR A 37 0.56 -9.32 -12.50
C TYR A 37 1.93 -8.79 -12.98
N PRO A 38 2.66 -9.52 -13.83
CA PRO A 38 4.04 -9.17 -14.22
C PRO A 38 4.20 -7.78 -14.85
N ALA A 39 3.16 -7.23 -15.48
CA ALA A 39 3.19 -5.87 -16.04
C ALA A 39 3.49 -4.78 -14.98
N THR A 40 3.14 -5.03 -13.71
CA THR A 40 3.42 -4.10 -12.59
C THR A 40 4.92 -3.93 -12.33
N LYS A 41 5.76 -4.89 -12.75
CA LYS A 41 7.23 -4.80 -12.61
C LYS A 41 7.83 -3.64 -13.40
N THR A 42 7.13 -3.13 -14.43
CA THR A 42 7.58 -2.01 -15.26
C THR A 42 7.78 -0.71 -14.47
N TYR A 43 7.14 -0.56 -13.32
CA TYR A 43 7.34 0.59 -12.42
C TYR A 43 8.56 0.46 -11.51
N PHE A 44 9.18 -0.72 -11.45
CA PHE A 44 10.28 -1.05 -10.54
C PHE A 44 11.55 -1.54 -11.27
N PRO A 45 11.99 -0.94 -12.39
CA PRO A 45 13.17 -1.41 -13.13
C PRO A 45 14.48 -1.22 -12.34
N HIS A 46 14.44 -0.43 -11.27
CA HIS A 46 15.56 -0.09 -10.39
C HIS A 46 15.60 -0.93 -9.11
N PHE A 47 14.70 -1.92 -8.98
CA PHE A 47 14.66 -2.83 -7.85
C PHE A 47 15.20 -4.21 -8.23
N ASP A 48 15.91 -4.83 -7.31
CA ASP A 48 15.96 -6.28 -7.22
C ASP A 48 14.58 -6.79 -6.80
N LEU A 49 13.93 -7.56 -7.67
CA LEU A 49 12.63 -8.18 -7.45
C LEU A 49 12.73 -9.68 -7.13
N GLY A 50 13.93 -10.17 -6.81
CA GLY A 50 14.14 -11.53 -6.32
C GLY A 50 13.43 -11.78 -4.98
N LYS A 51 13.15 -13.06 -4.71
CA LYS A 51 12.50 -13.50 -3.47
C LYS A 51 13.29 -13.01 -2.25
N GLY A 52 12.61 -12.31 -1.33
CA GLY A 52 13.24 -11.82 -0.10
C GLY A 52 14.08 -10.55 -0.26
N SER A 53 14.03 -9.89 -1.42
CA SER A 53 14.70 -8.61 -1.69
C SER A 53 14.48 -7.59 -0.57
N ALA A 54 15.58 -7.00 -0.09
CA ALA A 54 15.51 -5.92 0.90
C ALA A 54 14.81 -4.67 0.36
N GLN A 55 14.90 -4.41 -0.96
CA GLN A 55 14.21 -3.29 -1.59
C GLN A 55 12.69 -3.50 -1.60
N VAL A 56 12.23 -4.72 -1.91
CA VAL A 56 10.80 -5.08 -1.85
C VAL A 56 10.29 -4.99 -0.41
N LYS A 57 11.02 -5.52 0.58
CA LYS A 57 10.64 -5.41 1.99
C LYS A 57 10.58 -3.96 2.47
N GLY A 58 11.59 -3.15 2.13
CA GLY A 58 11.63 -1.74 2.48
C GLY A 58 10.50 -0.93 1.85
N HIS A 59 10.11 -1.25 0.61
CA HIS A 59 8.96 -0.62 -0.03
C HIS A 59 7.64 -1.11 0.55
N GLY A 60 7.50 -2.41 0.82
CA GLY A 60 6.33 -3.01 1.48
C GLY A 60 6.02 -2.35 2.82
N LYS A 61 7.06 -2.09 3.63
CA LYS A 61 6.93 -1.30 4.86
C LYS A 61 6.38 0.11 4.62
N LYS A 62 6.83 0.82 3.59
CA LYS A 62 6.31 2.17 3.26
C LYS A 62 4.83 2.12 2.87
N VAL A 63 4.44 1.13 2.06
CA VAL A 63 3.05 0.92 1.65
C VAL A 63 2.18 0.59 2.86
N ALA A 64 2.59 -0.38 3.68
CA ALA A 64 1.88 -0.77 4.89
C ALA A 64 1.74 0.38 5.89
N GLY A 65 2.80 1.16 6.11
CA GLY A 65 2.77 2.35 6.95
C GLY A 65 1.77 3.40 6.46
N ALA A 66 1.69 3.63 5.14
CA ALA A 66 0.69 4.53 4.56
C ALA A 66 -0.75 4.03 4.75
N LEU A 67 -0.98 2.71 4.69
CA LEU A 67 -2.29 2.12 4.98
C LEU A 67 -2.66 2.24 6.46
N VAL A 68 -1.70 2.05 7.38
CA VAL A 68 -1.92 2.29 8.82
C VAL A 68 -2.29 3.74 9.07
N GLU A 69 -1.59 4.69 8.44
CA GLU A 69 -1.92 6.12 8.54
C GLU A 69 -3.33 6.41 8.01
N ALA A 70 -3.70 5.83 6.87
CA ALA A 70 -5.04 5.94 6.30
C ALA A 70 -6.12 5.43 7.29
N VAL A 71 -5.87 4.33 7.99
CA VAL A 71 -6.82 3.79 8.98
C VAL A 71 -6.91 4.65 10.24
N ASN A 72 -5.80 5.24 10.68
CA ASN A 72 -5.79 6.19 11.80
C ASN A 72 -6.59 7.46 11.46
N HIS A 73 -6.53 7.89 10.19
CA HIS A 73 -7.23 9.05 9.65
C HIS A 73 -8.42 8.67 8.75
N ILE A 74 -9.15 7.60 9.09
CA ILE A 74 -10.19 7.03 8.19
C ILE A 74 -11.33 8.00 7.85
N ASP A 75 -11.48 9.07 8.63
CA ASP A 75 -12.46 10.13 8.43
C ASP A 75 -11.92 11.30 7.59
N ASP A 76 -10.61 11.38 7.38
CA ASP A 76 -9.90 12.38 6.56
C ASP A 76 -8.76 11.75 5.73
N LEU A 77 -9.13 10.82 4.84
CA LEU A 77 -8.17 10.15 3.97
C LEU A 77 -7.48 11.10 2.99
N ALA A 78 -8.20 12.11 2.49
CA ALA A 78 -7.68 13.05 1.51
C ALA A 78 -6.59 13.95 2.12
N GLY A 79 -6.80 14.44 3.35
CA GLY A 79 -5.79 15.19 4.09
C GLY A 79 -4.57 14.34 4.39
N ALA A 80 -4.77 13.17 5.01
CA ALA A 80 -3.70 12.28 5.45
C ALA A 80 -2.82 11.77 4.29
N LEU A 81 -3.41 11.48 3.13
CA LEU A 81 -2.69 10.90 1.98
C LEU A 81 -2.35 11.91 0.89
N SER A 82 -2.61 13.20 1.09
CA SER A 82 -2.39 14.28 0.09
C SER A 82 -1.01 14.22 -0.58
N LYS A 83 0.07 14.14 0.21
CA LYS A 83 1.44 14.07 -0.32
C LYS A 83 1.70 12.81 -1.15
N LEU A 84 1.09 11.67 -0.78
CA LEU A 84 1.21 10.43 -1.55
C LEU A 84 0.40 10.50 -2.85
N SER A 85 -0.77 11.17 -2.82
CA SER A 85 -1.56 11.46 -4.02
C SER A 85 -0.73 12.27 -5.02
N ASP A 86 -0.13 13.38 -4.57
CA ASP A 86 0.73 14.22 -5.41
C ASP A 86 1.94 13.46 -5.97
N LEU A 87 2.57 12.62 -5.14
CA LEU A 87 3.71 11.81 -5.57
C LEU A 87 3.34 10.87 -6.71
N HIS A 88 2.21 10.14 -6.57
CA HIS A 88 1.75 9.21 -7.60
C HIS A 88 1.25 9.94 -8.85
N ALA A 89 0.53 11.05 -8.70
CA ALA A 89 -0.01 11.80 -9.83
C ALA A 89 1.07 12.53 -10.64
N GLN A 90 2.01 13.19 -9.97
CA GLN A 90 2.91 14.14 -10.64
C GLN A 90 4.26 13.53 -11.01
N LYS A 91 4.79 12.62 -10.18
CA LYS A 91 6.14 12.07 -10.34
C LYS A 91 6.15 10.62 -10.80
N LEU A 92 5.51 9.73 -10.06
CA LEU A 92 5.56 8.30 -10.37
C LEU A 92 4.68 7.93 -11.56
N ARG A 93 3.55 8.61 -11.72
CA ARG A 93 2.61 8.48 -12.85
C ARG A 93 2.21 7.02 -13.09
N VAL A 94 1.93 6.30 -12.01
CA VAL A 94 1.42 4.93 -12.06
C VAL A 94 0.03 4.95 -12.68
N ASP A 95 -0.18 4.17 -13.75
CA ASP A 95 -1.50 4.07 -14.38
C ASP A 95 -2.53 3.58 -13.33
N PRO A 96 -3.68 4.28 -13.19
CA PRO A 96 -4.70 3.96 -12.20
C PRO A 96 -5.18 2.49 -12.18
N VAL A 97 -5.04 1.76 -13.29
CA VAL A 97 -5.40 0.33 -13.34
C VAL A 97 -4.60 -0.52 -12.35
N ASN A 98 -3.37 -0.10 -12.01
CA ASN A 98 -2.46 -0.86 -11.14
C ASN A 98 -2.75 -0.68 -9.64
N PHE A 99 -3.76 0.12 -9.26
CA PHE A 99 -4.22 0.28 -7.87
C PHE A 99 -5.41 -0.63 -7.52
N LYS A 100 -5.97 -1.36 -8.48
CA LYS A 100 -7.08 -2.29 -8.29
C LYS A 100 -6.59 -3.63 -7.78
#